data_AF-A0A090RMS3-F1
#
_entry.id   AF-A0A090RMS3-F1
#
_cell.length_a   1.000
_cell.length_b   1.000
_cell.length_c   1.000
_cell.angle_alpha   90.00
_cell.angle_beta   90.00
_cell.angle_gamma   90.00
#
_symmetry.space_group_name_H-M   'P 1'
#
loop_
_entity.id
_entity.type
_entity.pdbx_description
1 polymer ?
#
loop_
_entity_poly.entity_id
_entity_poly.type
_entity_poly.pdbx_seq_one_letter_code
_entity_poly.pdbx_strand_id
1 'polypeptide(L)'
;MDNIARGNGWIERGGAQFDEDYYKLRPSIAMSKDQLQPLSDGFGLHPALKNVYQWYQQKQAGFVHACATGYRERSHFDGQKVLENGTTDPFGPIGWMNRFLATQHSQQAIAIDSGMPLIVQGDVKVSSWFPHKLKAEEEQSLLLAELFQNDETLSANFEESMKLESMTSGGSQNKQFNNLMRQAGKFISSPQGPNIAVLELGGWDTHSGQGTTNGRLASQLTKLDKGLDGLKQALGEKWQSTVVIAASEFGRTAAENGTKGTDHGTGNAMFIMGGALKVQMSLPTGLDSLKVNDMKGVTCSPRPICAQCSKRCLANIWGLMNKPYSKCSLMHLNQRT
;
A
#
# COMPACT_ATOMS: atom_id res chain seq x y z
N MET A 1 -7.54 -23.27 -13.91
CA MET A 1 -6.75 -22.03 -13.73
C MET A 1 -7.66 -20.88 -13.26
N ASP A 2 -8.78 -21.18 -12.58
CA ASP A 2 -9.88 -20.24 -12.29
C ASP A 2 -9.87 -19.67 -10.86
N ASN A 3 -8.77 -19.85 -10.13
CA ASN A 3 -8.65 -19.54 -8.70
C ASN A 3 -8.09 -18.13 -8.42
N ILE A 4 -7.86 -17.28 -9.43
CA ILE A 4 -7.18 -15.98 -9.23
C ILE A 4 -8.20 -14.87 -8.89
N ALA A 5 -9.48 -15.04 -9.24
CA ALA A 5 -10.49 -13.98 -9.21
C ALA A 5 -11.57 -14.14 -8.12
N ARG A 6 -11.39 -15.05 -7.15
CA ARG A 6 -12.45 -15.41 -6.18
C ARG A 6 -12.22 -14.85 -4.78
N GLY A 7 -11.02 -14.34 -4.51
CA GLY A 7 -10.70 -13.57 -3.32
C GLY A 7 -9.37 -13.93 -2.68
N ASN A 8 -8.69 -12.92 -2.14
CA ASN A 8 -7.36 -13.04 -1.53
C ASN A 8 -7.39 -12.79 0.00
N GLY A 9 -8.57 -12.75 0.61
CA GLY A 9 -8.77 -12.36 2.01
C GLY A 9 -8.93 -10.86 2.25
N TRP A 10 -8.59 -10.01 1.27
CA TRP A 10 -8.69 -8.55 1.39
C TRP A 10 -9.94 -8.04 0.67
N ILE A 11 -10.16 -8.57 -0.53
CA ILE A 11 -11.36 -8.41 -1.34
C ILE A 11 -11.83 -9.82 -1.69
N GLU A 12 -13.08 -10.11 -1.36
CA GLU A 12 -13.68 -11.42 -1.62
C GLU A 12 -14.72 -11.28 -2.72
N ARG A 13 -14.76 -12.19 -3.69
CA ARG A 13 -15.78 -12.14 -4.74
C ARG A 13 -17.07 -12.79 -4.23
N GLY A 14 -18.16 -12.06 -4.34
CA GLY A 14 -19.51 -12.57 -4.23
C GLY A 14 -20.50 -11.76 -5.05
N GLY A 15 -20.72 -12.17 -6.31
CA GLY A 15 -21.52 -11.56 -7.39
C GLY A 15 -22.94 -11.08 -7.02
N ALA A 16 -23.82 -10.93 -8.02
CA ALA A 16 -25.27 -10.75 -7.76
C ALA A 16 -25.82 -11.88 -6.85
N GLN A 17 -25.25 -13.08 -6.99
CA GLN A 17 -25.20 -14.16 -6.01
C GLN A 17 -23.74 -14.38 -5.60
N PHE A 18 -23.50 -14.57 -4.32
CA PHE A 18 -22.16 -14.83 -3.79
C PHE A 18 -21.60 -16.13 -4.40
N ASP A 19 -20.33 -16.15 -4.85
CA ASP A 19 -19.76 -17.31 -5.56
C ASP A 19 -19.79 -18.55 -4.65
N GLU A 20 -20.61 -19.55 -4.97
CA GLU A 20 -20.78 -20.74 -4.11
C GLU A 20 -19.50 -21.55 -3.97
N ASP A 21 -18.58 -21.47 -4.95
CA ASP A 21 -17.30 -22.16 -4.89
C ASP A 21 -16.31 -21.46 -3.96
N TYR A 22 -16.52 -20.19 -3.59
CA TYR A 22 -15.69 -19.50 -2.58
C TYR A 22 -15.70 -20.27 -1.26
N TYR A 23 -16.87 -20.71 -0.79
CA TYR A 23 -17.00 -21.49 0.44
C TYR A 23 -16.38 -22.88 0.31
N LYS A 24 -16.39 -23.47 -0.88
CA LYS A 24 -15.69 -24.75 -1.15
C LYS A 24 -14.18 -24.60 -1.07
N LEU A 25 -13.65 -23.47 -1.55
CA LEU A 25 -12.22 -23.15 -1.52
C LEU A 25 -11.73 -22.75 -0.13
N ARG A 26 -12.60 -22.15 0.70
CA ARG A 26 -12.27 -21.66 2.06
C ARG A 26 -13.21 -22.24 3.12
N PRO A 27 -13.17 -23.55 3.38
CA PRO A 27 -14.13 -24.20 4.26
C PRO A 27 -14.09 -23.69 5.71
N SER A 28 -12.96 -23.16 6.19
CA SER A 28 -12.85 -22.66 7.57
C SER A 28 -12.58 -21.16 7.68
N ILE A 29 -12.06 -20.53 6.62
CA ILE A 29 -11.72 -19.09 6.61
C ILE A 29 -12.58 -18.24 5.66
N ALA A 30 -13.66 -18.80 5.09
CA ALA A 30 -14.62 -18.01 4.34
C ALA A 30 -15.38 -17.03 5.24
N MET A 31 -15.59 -15.80 4.75
CA MET A 31 -16.55 -14.87 5.34
C MET A 31 -17.89 -14.95 4.62
N SER A 32 -18.98 -14.84 5.38
CA SER A 32 -20.31 -14.76 4.80
C SER A 32 -20.60 -13.36 4.24
N LYS A 33 -21.55 -13.25 3.31
CA LYS A 33 -21.89 -11.99 2.64
C LYS A 33 -22.27 -10.87 3.62
N ASP A 34 -22.96 -11.21 4.70
CA ASP A 34 -23.38 -10.30 5.77
C ASP A 34 -22.23 -9.81 6.67
N GLN A 35 -21.08 -10.49 6.66
CA GLN A 35 -19.88 -10.07 7.37
C GLN A 35 -19.04 -9.06 6.57
N LEU A 36 -19.27 -8.94 5.27
CA LEU A 36 -18.48 -8.13 4.35
C LEU A 36 -19.13 -6.76 4.10
N GLN A 37 -18.30 -5.75 3.86
CA GLN A 37 -18.76 -4.45 3.37
C GLN A 37 -18.97 -4.53 1.85
N PRO A 38 -20.18 -4.29 1.33
CA PRO A 38 -20.50 -4.59 -0.07
C PRO A 38 -19.81 -3.62 -1.05
N LEU A 39 -19.09 -4.18 -2.01
CA LEU A 39 -18.54 -3.48 -3.16
C LEU A 39 -19.42 -3.71 -4.41
N SER A 40 -19.09 -3.03 -5.50
CA SER A 40 -19.72 -3.26 -6.81
C SER A 40 -19.43 -4.67 -7.31
N ASP A 41 -20.24 -5.11 -8.28
CA ASP A 41 -19.98 -6.33 -9.06
C ASP A 41 -19.95 -7.62 -8.24
N GLY A 42 -20.57 -7.52 -7.06
CA GLY A 42 -20.53 -8.51 -6.03
C GLY A 42 -19.11 -8.84 -5.64
N PHE A 43 -18.44 -7.87 -5.05
CA PHE A 43 -17.30 -8.12 -4.20
C PHE A 43 -17.63 -7.64 -2.78
N GLY A 44 -16.90 -8.12 -1.79
CA GLY A 44 -16.99 -7.70 -0.42
C GLY A 44 -15.63 -7.26 0.08
N LEU A 45 -15.57 -6.08 0.69
CA LEU A 45 -14.40 -5.58 1.39
C LEU A 45 -14.42 -6.10 2.83
N HIS A 46 -13.26 -6.50 3.32
CA HIS A 46 -13.12 -6.96 4.71
C HIS A 46 -13.58 -5.87 5.72
N PRO A 47 -14.38 -6.21 6.76
CA PRO A 47 -14.98 -5.21 7.67
C PRO A 47 -13.99 -4.44 8.55
N ALA A 48 -12.73 -4.90 8.63
CA ALA A 48 -11.64 -4.16 9.26
C ALA A 48 -11.25 -2.86 8.51
N LEU A 49 -11.55 -2.77 7.21
CA LEU A 49 -11.23 -1.64 6.35
C LEU A 49 -12.36 -0.58 6.35
N LYS A 50 -12.76 -0.13 7.54
CA LYS A 50 -13.93 0.73 7.74
C LYS A 50 -13.78 2.09 7.06
N ASN A 51 -12.61 2.73 7.21
CA ASN A 51 -12.36 4.04 6.62
C ASN A 51 -12.20 3.93 5.10
N VAL A 52 -11.50 2.91 4.62
CA VAL A 52 -11.39 2.66 3.17
C VAL A 52 -12.76 2.41 2.55
N TYR A 53 -13.66 1.69 3.23
CA TYR A 53 -15.02 1.50 2.75
C TYR A 53 -15.80 2.83 2.66
N GLN A 54 -15.70 3.69 3.68
CA GLN A 54 -16.31 5.03 3.61
C GLN A 54 -15.76 5.84 2.42
N TRP A 55 -14.46 5.73 2.13
CA TRP A 55 -13.86 6.40 0.97
C TRP A 55 -14.32 5.80 -0.35
N TYR A 56 -14.51 4.49 -0.42
CA TYR A 56 -15.11 3.83 -1.58
C TYR A 56 -16.52 4.38 -1.85
N GLN A 57 -17.36 4.50 -0.81
CA GLN A 57 -18.69 5.11 -0.92
C GLN A 57 -18.63 6.59 -1.38
N GLN A 58 -17.55 7.30 -1.02
CA GLN A 58 -17.28 8.68 -1.45
C GLN A 58 -16.59 8.78 -2.82
N LYS A 59 -16.38 7.66 -3.53
CA LYS A 59 -15.62 7.57 -4.79
C LYS A 59 -14.15 8.01 -4.68
N GLN A 60 -13.60 7.92 -3.47
CA GLN A 60 -12.21 8.21 -3.10
C GLN A 60 -11.39 6.93 -2.84
N ALA A 61 -11.93 5.75 -3.18
CA ALA A 61 -11.19 4.49 -3.19
C ALA A 61 -11.69 3.60 -4.33
N GLY A 62 -10.78 2.80 -4.88
CA GLY A 62 -10.99 1.81 -5.91
C GLY A 62 -9.98 0.69 -5.79
N PHE A 63 -10.27 -0.44 -6.44
CA PHE A 63 -9.49 -1.66 -6.28
C PHE A 63 -9.20 -2.30 -7.63
N VAL A 64 -8.01 -2.86 -7.78
CA VAL A 64 -7.64 -3.71 -8.91
C VAL A 64 -7.46 -5.11 -8.38
N HIS A 65 -8.42 -5.99 -8.63
CA HIS A 65 -8.35 -7.39 -8.24
C HIS A 65 -7.58 -8.20 -9.30
N ALA A 66 -6.94 -9.29 -8.86
CA ALA A 66 -6.28 -10.29 -9.69
C ALA A 66 -5.08 -9.69 -10.44
N CYS A 67 -4.44 -8.70 -9.82
CA CYS A 67 -3.18 -8.15 -10.29
C CYS A 67 -2.00 -8.96 -9.74
N ALA A 68 -0.92 -9.04 -10.51
CA ALA A 68 0.35 -9.60 -10.10
C ALA A 68 1.48 -8.95 -10.90
N THR A 69 2.70 -9.00 -10.38
CA THR A 69 3.91 -8.69 -11.16
C THR A 69 4.17 -9.78 -12.20
N GLY A 70 5.18 -9.60 -13.06
CA GLY A 70 5.63 -10.65 -13.98
C GLY A 70 6.42 -11.79 -13.31
N TYR A 71 6.77 -11.63 -12.04
CA TYR A 71 7.61 -12.57 -11.30
C TYR A 71 6.84 -13.84 -10.94
N ARG A 72 7.47 -15.01 -11.12
CA ARG A 72 6.82 -16.33 -10.96
C ARG A 72 7.56 -17.28 -10.03
N GLU A 73 8.70 -16.85 -9.49
CA GLU A 73 9.44 -17.63 -8.51
C GLU A 73 8.91 -17.37 -7.09
N ARG A 74 9.49 -18.05 -6.09
CA ARG A 74 8.98 -18.08 -4.71
C ARG A 74 9.76 -17.20 -3.72
N SER A 75 10.75 -16.43 -4.19
CA SER A 75 11.50 -15.51 -3.33
C SER A 75 10.76 -14.18 -3.18
N HIS A 76 10.32 -13.86 -1.96
CA HIS A 76 9.71 -12.58 -1.61
C HIS A 76 10.66 -11.41 -1.86
N PHE A 77 11.94 -11.56 -1.52
CA PHE A 77 12.95 -10.53 -1.73
C PHE A 77 13.05 -10.13 -3.21
N ASP A 78 13.06 -11.10 -4.11
CA ASP A 78 13.20 -10.81 -5.54
C ASP A 78 11.88 -10.36 -6.16
N GLY A 79 10.75 -10.89 -5.70
CA GLY A 79 9.42 -10.39 -6.08
C GLY A 79 9.23 -8.93 -5.68
N GLN A 80 9.66 -8.57 -4.46
CA GLN A 80 9.65 -7.19 -3.98
C GLN A 80 10.53 -6.31 -4.86
N LYS A 81 11.76 -6.73 -5.18
CA LYS A 81 12.62 -5.96 -6.08
C LYS A 81 11.99 -5.76 -7.44
N VAL A 82 11.34 -6.78 -8.01
CA VAL A 82 10.59 -6.66 -9.28
C VAL A 82 9.45 -5.63 -9.17
N LEU A 83 8.71 -5.60 -8.06
CA LEU A 83 7.67 -4.59 -7.84
C LEU A 83 8.26 -3.17 -7.70
N GLU A 84 9.38 -3.04 -6.99
CA GLU A 84 10.01 -1.76 -6.68
C GLU A 84 10.84 -1.18 -7.83
N ASN A 85 11.58 -2.01 -8.56
CA ASN A 85 12.29 -1.59 -9.75
C ASN A 85 11.39 -1.54 -10.99
N GLY A 86 10.25 -2.26 -10.96
CA GLY A 86 9.26 -2.24 -12.03
C GLY A 86 9.67 -2.96 -13.32
N THR A 87 10.68 -3.80 -13.25
CA THR A 87 11.19 -4.60 -14.39
C THR A 87 10.85 -6.07 -14.19
N THR A 88 11.30 -6.95 -15.09
CA THR A 88 11.21 -8.41 -14.88
C THR A 88 12.44 -8.99 -14.19
N ASP A 89 13.48 -8.18 -14.01
CA ASP A 89 14.76 -8.58 -13.45
C ASP A 89 14.84 -8.10 -11.99
N PRO A 90 14.90 -8.99 -10.99
CA PRO A 90 15.02 -8.59 -9.60
C PRO A 90 16.35 -7.90 -9.28
N PHE A 91 17.37 -8.00 -10.13
CA PHE A 91 18.69 -7.39 -9.90
C PHE A 91 18.83 -5.98 -10.48
N GLY A 92 17.77 -5.42 -11.07
CA GLY A 92 17.73 -4.04 -11.52
C GLY A 92 18.00 -3.05 -10.36
N PRO A 93 19.03 -2.20 -10.44
CA PRO A 93 19.49 -1.40 -9.30
C PRO A 93 18.71 -0.08 -9.12
N ILE A 94 17.84 0.28 -10.06
CA ILE A 94 17.14 1.56 -10.07
C ILE A 94 15.63 1.32 -9.91
N GLY A 95 15.06 1.99 -8.91
CA GLY A 95 13.62 2.03 -8.64
C GLY A 95 12.83 2.73 -9.73
N TRP A 96 11.61 2.26 -10.01
CA TRP A 96 10.79 2.91 -11.03
C TRP A 96 10.34 4.32 -10.62
N MET A 97 10.15 4.58 -9.32
CA MET A 97 9.82 5.92 -8.85
C MET A 97 11.02 6.85 -8.99
N ASN A 98 12.25 6.36 -8.76
CA ASN A 98 13.44 7.17 -9.03
C ASN A 98 13.56 7.53 -10.52
N ARG A 99 13.31 6.58 -11.43
CA ARG A 99 13.24 6.86 -12.87
C ARG A 99 12.15 7.88 -13.20
N PHE A 100 11.00 7.83 -12.52
CA PHE A 100 9.95 8.83 -12.69
C PHE A 100 10.41 10.22 -12.25
N LEU A 101 11.04 10.33 -11.06
CA LEU A 101 11.61 11.59 -10.54
C LEU A 101 12.61 12.20 -11.52
N ALA A 102 13.42 11.37 -12.20
CA ALA A 102 14.38 11.84 -13.20
C ALA A 102 13.73 12.53 -14.40
N THR A 103 12.45 12.23 -14.68
CA THR A 103 11.68 12.88 -15.76
C THR A 103 10.86 14.08 -15.27
N GLN A 104 10.78 14.31 -13.97
CA GLN A 104 9.94 15.32 -13.34
C GLN A 104 10.73 16.10 -12.27
N HIS A 105 11.67 16.94 -12.72
CA HIS A 105 12.64 17.63 -11.85
C HIS A 105 12.05 18.55 -10.75
N SER A 106 10.76 18.89 -10.83
CA SER A 106 10.04 19.64 -9.79
C SER A 106 9.49 18.77 -8.66
N GLN A 107 9.59 17.44 -8.77
CA GLN A 107 9.09 16.50 -7.78
C GLN A 107 10.18 16.13 -6.78
N GLN A 108 9.79 16.03 -5.51
CA GLN A 108 10.63 15.65 -4.40
C GLN A 108 9.98 14.48 -3.67
N ALA A 109 10.75 13.41 -3.48
CA ALA A 109 10.31 12.24 -2.74
C ALA A 109 10.96 12.17 -1.35
N ILE A 110 10.26 11.51 -0.43
CA ILE A 110 10.79 11.07 0.85
C ILE A 110 10.46 9.60 1.09
N ALA A 111 11.45 8.82 1.54
CA ALA A 111 11.23 7.49 2.09
C ALA A 111 10.97 7.60 3.61
N ILE A 112 9.85 7.05 4.09
CA ILE A 112 9.53 6.96 5.50
C ILE A 112 9.82 5.54 5.98
N ASP A 113 11.10 5.21 6.01
CA ASP A 113 11.63 3.91 6.40
C ASP A 113 13.07 4.08 6.93
N SER A 114 13.49 3.12 7.74
CA SER A 114 14.83 2.99 8.34
C SER A 114 15.97 2.88 7.32
N GLY A 115 15.66 2.52 6.07
CA GLY A 115 16.59 2.52 4.95
C GLY A 115 15.93 3.10 3.70
N MET A 116 16.72 3.23 2.62
CA MET A 116 16.18 3.65 1.33
C MET A 116 15.58 2.43 0.60
N PRO A 117 14.27 2.36 0.35
CA PRO A 117 13.69 1.24 -0.40
C PRO A 117 14.03 1.35 -1.90
N LEU A 118 14.17 0.20 -2.59
CA LEU A 118 14.66 0.15 -3.98
C LEU A 118 13.80 1.01 -4.90
N ILE A 119 12.49 1.13 -4.63
CA ILE A 119 11.55 1.89 -5.45
C ILE A 119 11.97 3.35 -5.70
N VAL A 120 12.70 3.96 -4.76
CA VAL A 120 13.22 5.32 -4.84
C VAL A 120 14.75 5.38 -4.91
N GLN A 121 15.46 4.25 -5.00
CA GLN A 121 16.91 4.23 -5.25
C GLN A 121 17.22 4.52 -6.72
N GLY A 122 18.28 5.28 -6.98
CA GLY A 122 18.74 5.64 -8.32
C GLY A 122 19.50 6.97 -8.34
N ASP A 123 19.63 7.56 -9.54
CA ASP A 123 20.44 8.78 -9.77
C ASP A 123 19.84 10.03 -9.11
N VAL A 124 18.51 10.10 -8.97
CA VAL A 124 17.87 11.22 -8.29
C VAL A 124 17.99 11.05 -6.78
N LYS A 125 18.55 12.05 -6.10
CA LYS A 125 18.66 12.04 -4.64
C LYS A 125 17.27 12.12 -4.01
N VAL A 126 16.98 11.17 -3.13
CA VAL A 126 15.75 11.09 -2.34
C VAL A 126 16.12 11.13 -0.87
N SER A 127 15.36 11.88 -0.08
CA SER A 127 15.56 11.95 1.38
C SER A 127 14.92 10.73 2.05
N SER A 128 15.48 10.27 3.17
CA SER A 128 14.84 9.27 4.03
C SER A 128 14.66 9.81 5.44
N TRP A 129 13.57 9.43 6.10
CA TRP A 129 13.31 9.75 7.49
C TRP A 129 12.69 8.55 8.21
N PHE A 130 13.18 8.24 9.39
CA PHE A 130 12.60 7.23 10.28
C PHE A 130 12.85 7.64 11.72
N PRO A 131 11.87 7.47 12.63
CA PRO A 131 12.09 7.75 14.05
C PRO A 131 13.04 6.70 14.60
N HIS A 132 14.33 7.03 14.63
CA HIS A 132 15.31 6.25 15.35
C HIS A 132 15.15 6.58 16.82
N LYS A 133 15.05 5.54 17.65
CA LYS A 133 15.47 5.68 19.03
C LYS A 133 16.98 5.87 18.96
N LEU A 134 17.45 7.12 19.07
CA LEU A 134 18.80 7.28 19.56
C LEU A 134 18.76 6.60 20.92
N LYS A 135 19.52 5.53 21.12
CA LYS A 135 19.90 5.15 22.48
C LYS A 135 20.87 6.22 22.97
N ALA A 136 20.37 7.45 23.10
CA ALA A 136 20.99 8.41 23.95
C ALA A 136 20.73 7.87 25.36
N GLU A 137 21.80 7.44 26.03
CA GLU A 137 21.74 7.34 27.50
C GLU A 137 21.22 8.70 28.01
N GLU A 138 20.46 8.75 29.11
CA GLU A 138 19.79 9.98 29.58
C GLU A 138 20.71 11.22 29.53
N GLU A 139 22.00 11.03 29.82
CA GLU A 139 23.04 12.06 29.72
C GLU A 139 23.21 12.67 28.32
N GLN A 140 23.13 11.89 27.25
CA GLN A 140 23.30 12.37 25.87
C GLN A 140 22.09 13.16 25.38
N SER A 141 20.88 12.79 25.81
CA SER A 141 19.65 13.53 25.54
C SER A 141 19.61 14.86 26.30
N LEU A 142 20.10 14.86 27.55
CA LEU A 142 20.25 16.08 28.34
C LEU A 142 21.28 17.03 27.71
N LEU A 143 22.41 16.50 27.22
CA LEU A 143 23.43 17.28 26.54
C LEU A 143 22.92 17.88 25.21
N LEU A 144 22.15 17.12 24.43
CA LEU A 144 21.51 17.63 23.21
C LEU A 144 20.44 18.69 23.53
N ALA A 145 19.64 18.48 24.59
CA ALA A 145 18.66 19.47 25.03
C ALA A 145 19.34 20.78 25.42
N GLU A 146 20.44 20.71 26.18
CA GLU A 146 21.25 21.87 26.56
C GLU A 146 21.88 22.57 25.35
N LEU A 147 22.37 21.81 24.37
CA LEU A 147 22.91 22.35 23.13
C LEU A 147 21.85 23.10 22.30
N PHE A 148 20.60 22.62 22.30
CA PHE A 148 19.50 23.20 21.52
C PHE A 148 18.71 24.30 22.25
N GLN A 149 18.92 24.51 23.55
CA GLN A 149 18.18 25.51 24.34
C GLN A 149 18.27 26.95 23.80
N ASN A 150 19.33 27.28 23.06
CA ASN A 150 19.54 28.62 22.50
C ASN A 150 18.99 28.79 21.08
N ASP A 151 18.40 27.75 20.47
CA ASP A 151 17.75 27.79 19.16
C ASP A 151 16.31 27.29 19.26
N GLU A 152 15.36 28.21 19.11
CA GLU A 152 13.94 27.95 19.29
C GLU A 152 13.37 26.91 18.31
N THR A 153 13.92 26.84 17.09
CA THR A 153 13.47 25.90 16.06
C THR A 153 14.02 24.50 16.32
N LEU A 154 15.30 24.40 16.67
CA LEU A 154 15.93 23.12 17.00
C LEU A 154 15.37 22.55 18.31
N SER A 155 15.13 23.39 19.30
CA SER A 155 14.49 23.00 20.56
C SER A 155 13.09 22.43 20.34
N ALA A 156 12.23 23.13 19.58
CA ALA A 156 10.87 22.65 19.27
C ALA A 156 10.87 21.31 18.50
N ASN A 157 11.77 21.16 17.51
CA ASN A 157 11.91 19.92 16.76
C ASN A 157 12.43 18.76 17.63
N PHE A 158 13.36 19.05 18.54
CA PHE A 158 13.92 18.07 19.47
C PHE A 158 12.87 17.61 20.49
N GLU A 159 12.09 18.53 21.06
CA GLU A 159 10.99 18.19 21.96
C GLU A 159 9.90 17.35 21.29
N GLU A 160 9.52 17.67 20.04
CA GLU A 160 8.57 16.87 19.26
C GLU A 160 9.12 15.46 19.00
N SER A 161 10.42 15.35 18.72
CA SER A 161 11.12 14.08 18.54
C SER A 161 11.14 13.24 19.83
N MET A 162 11.45 13.85 20.99
CA MET A 162 11.45 13.18 22.29
C MET A 162 10.03 12.74 22.72
N LYS A 163 9.00 13.56 22.43
CA LYS A 163 7.60 13.16 22.63
C LYS A 163 7.24 11.97 21.74
N LEU A 164 7.63 11.99 20.47
CA LEU A 164 7.43 10.87 19.55
C LEU A 164 8.18 9.61 20.00
N GLU A 165 9.36 9.78 20.59
CA GLU A 165 10.16 8.70 21.19
C GLU A 165 9.44 8.06 22.38
N SER A 166 8.92 8.85 23.33
CA SER A 166 8.15 8.33 24.46
C SER A 166 6.88 7.57 24.03
N MET A 167 6.30 7.95 22.89
CA MET A 167 5.14 7.27 22.31
C MET A 167 5.48 5.96 21.57
N THR A 168 6.75 5.78 21.19
CA THR A 168 7.25 4.60 20.45
C THR A 168 8.13 3.69 21.33
N SER A 169 8.52 4.13 22.54
CA SER A 169 9.38 3.39 23.47
C SER A 169 8.73 2.15 24.10
N GLY A 170 7.40 2.10 24.20
CA GLY A 170 6.61 0.93 24.63
C GLY A 170 5.38 0.65 23.74
N GLY A 171 5.35 1.19 22.53
CA GLY A 171 4.20 1.09 21.63
C GLY A 171 4.14 -0.24 20.87
N SER A 172 2.99 -0.91 20.87
CA SER A 172 2.67 -1.97 19.90
C SER A 172 3.05 -1.52 18.48
N GLN A 173 3.58 -2.44 17.66
CA GLN A 173 3.88 -2.27 16.23
C GLN A 173 2.77 -1.53 15.45
N ASN A 174 1.52 -1.59 15.92
CA ASN A 174 0.38 -0.86 15.39
C ASN A 174 0.49 0.66 15.57
N LYS A 175 0.93 1.13 16.74
CA LYS A 175 1.12 2.56 17.03
C LYS A 175 2.23 3.16 16.17
N GLN A 176 3.31 2.39 15.95
CA GLN A 176 4.45 2.85 15.16
C GLN A 176 4.06 3.15 13.71
N PHE A 177 3.39 2.24 13.01
CA PHE A 177 2.97 2.46 11.62
C PHE A 177 2.00 3.65 11.47
N ASN A 178 1.03 3.78 12.38
CA ASN A 178 0.10 4.91 12.35
C ASN A 178 0.83 6.26 12.52
N ASN A 179 1.86 6.30 13.37
CA ASN A 179 2.70 7.49 13.54
C ASN A 179 3.50 7.80 12.27
N LEU A 180 4.07 6.78 11.61
CA LEU A 180 4.78 6.96 10.33
C LEU A 180 3.85 7.54 9.24
N MET A 181 2.62 7.03 9.14
CA MET A 181 1.63 7.53 8.19
C MET A 181 1.20 8.97 8.48
N ARG A 182 0.98 9.33 9.75
CA ARG A 182 0.70 10.72 10.15
C ARG A 182 1.88 11.64 9.82
N GLN A 183 3.11 11.19 10.07
CA GLN A 183 4.29 11.97 9.77
C GLN A 183 4.48 12.17 8.25
N ALA A 184 4.23 11.14 7.44
CA ALA A 184 4.21 11.27 5.98
C ALA A 184 3.23 12.36 5.53
N GLY A 185 2.03 12.39 6.12
CA GLY A 185 1.04 13.43 5.86
C GLY A 185 1.55 14.82 6.21
N LYS A 186 2.23 15.00 7.36
CA LYS A 186 2.86 16.27 7.75
C LYS A 186 3.96 16.71 6.76
N PHE A 187 4.83 15.79 6.33
CA PHE A 187 5.86 16.10 5.35
C PHE A 187 5.26 16.56 4.03
N ILE A 188 4.26 15.83 3.51
CA ILE A 188 3.57 16.20 2.27
C ILE A 188 2.80 17.52 2.42
N SER A 189 2.25 17.78 3.61
CA SER A 189 1.46 18.98 3.88
C SER A 189 2.28 20.24 4.12
N SER A 190 3.58 20.12 4.40
CA SER A 190 4.50 21.26 4.50
C SER A 190 4.57 22.10 3.20
N PRO A 191 4.70 23.44 3.26
CA PRO A 191 4.80 24.33 2.10
C PRO A 191 5.93 23.97 1.13
N GLN A 192 7.12 23.64 1.67
CA GLN A 192 8.30 23.20 0.90
C GLN A 192 8.54 21.70 1.05
N GLY A 193 7.54 20.98 1.55
CA GLY A 193 7.64 19.55 1.77
C GLY A 193 7.54 18.75 0.48
N PRO A 194 7.99 17.48 0.51
CA PRO A 194 7.96 16.59 -0.63
C PRO A 194 6.53 16.46 -1.18
N ASN A 195 6.46 16.03 -2.42
CA ASN A 195 5.19 15.70 -3.07
C ASN A 195 5.03 14.21 -3.32
N ILE A 196 6.04 13.40 -2.99
CA ILE A 196 5.99 11.95 -2.97
C ILE A 196 6.48 11.43 -1.62
N ALA A 197 5.73 10.53 -1.01
CA ALA A 197 6.17 9.75 0.14
C ALA A 197 6.08 8.27 -0.17
N VAL A 198 7.08 7.49 0.25
CA VAL A 198 7.12 6.04 0.15
C VAL A 198 7.20 5.43 1.54
N LEU A 199 6.33 4.46 1.82
CA LEU A 199 6.28 3.75 3.09
C LEU A 199 6.16 2.25 2.85
N GLU A 200 6.66 1.46 3.79
CA GLU A 200 6.47 0.01 3.84
C GLU A 200 5.61 -0.39 5.05
N LEU A 201 4.72 -1.37 4.86
CA LEU A 201 4.02 -2.02 5.96
C LEU A 201 4.21 -3.54 5.87
N GLY A 202 4.94 -4.08 6.85
CA GLY A 202 5.21 -5.51 7.10
C GLY A 202 4.02 -6.34 7.57
N GLY A 203 4.17 -7.68 7.58
CA GLY A 203 3.34 -8.61 8.34
C GLY A 203 2.16 -9.26 7.61
N TRP A 204 2.15 -9.24 6.27
CA TRP A 204 1.07 -9.80 5.44
C TRP A 204 1.15 -11.32 5.25
N ASP A 205 2.15 -11.99 5.85
CA ASP A 205 2.38 -13.42 5.63
C ASP A 205 1.48 -14.39 6.42
N THR A 206 0.23 -14.59 6.00
CA THR A 206 -0.77 -15.40 6.72
C THR A 206 -0.86 -16.85 6.25
N HIS A 207 0.25 -17.58 6.26
CA HIS A 207 0.29 -19.01 5.93
C HIS A 207 -0.51 -19.91 6.88
N SER A 208 -0.68 -19.49 8.13
CA SER A 208 -1.40 -20.26 9.15
C SER A 208 -2.30 -19.33 9.96
N GLY A 209 -3.47 -19.83 10.35
CA GLY A 209 -4.42 -19.11 11.21
C GLY A 209 -4.77 -17.71 10.68
N GLN A 210 -5.06 -17.59 9.39
CA GLN A 210 -5.35 -16.31 8.73
C GLN A 210 -6.51 -15.58 9.40
N GLY A 211 -7.53 -16.35 9.80
CA GLY A 211 -8.75 -15.86 10.43
C GLY A 211 -9.78 -15.38 9.42
N THR A 212 -10.86 -14.79 9.95
CA THR A 212 -11.99 -14.21 9.20
C THR A 212 -12.11 -12.74 9.59
N THR A 213 -13.26 -12.29 10.11
CA THR A 213 -13.47 -10.94 10.64
C THR A 213 -12.55 -10.59 11.80
N ASN A 214 -12.01 -11.62 12.48
CA ASN A 214 -10.98 -11.54 13.50
C ASN A 214 -9.80 -12.46 13.14
N GLY A 215 -8.62 -12.17 13.68
CA GLY A 215 -7.40 -12.94 13.44
C GLY A 215 -6.25 -12.10 12.91
N ARG A 216 -5.22 -12.77 12.40
CA ARG A 216 -3.97 -12.12 11.96
C ARG A 216 -4.23 -11.17 10.80
N LEU A 217 -4.98 -11.61 9.78
CA LEU A 217 -5.30 -10.76 8.63
C LEU A 217 -6.16 -9.56 9.03
N ALA A 218 -7.22 -9.77 9.82
CA ALA A 218 -8.08 -8.69 10.30
C ALA A 218 -7.31 -7.63 11.10
N SER A 219 -6.33 -8.05 11.91
CA SER A 219 -5.47 -7.15 12.68
C SER A 219 -4.55 -6.32 11.78
N GLN A 220 -3.97 -6.93 10.74
CA GLN A 220 -3.15 -6.24 9.75
C GLN A 220 -3.96 -5.26 8.91
N LEU A 221 -5.16 -5.64 8.48
CA LEU A 221 -6.09 -4.75 7.77
C LEU A 221 -6.55 -3.58 8.66
N THR A 222 -6.80 -3.83 9.95
CA THR A 222 -7.11 -2.75 10.91
C THR A 222 -5.94 -1.78 11.07
N LYS A 223 -4.70 -2.29 11.08
CA LYS A 223 -3.48 -1.46 11.15
C LYS A 223 -3.34 -0.60 9.89
N LEU A 224 -3.55 -1.17 8.70
CA LEU A 224 -3.54 -0.44 7.44
C LEU A 224 -4.62 0.66 7.43
N ASP A 225 -5.87 0.32 7.76
CA ASP A 225 -7.01 1.25 7.75
C ASP A 225 -6.78 2.45 8.68
N LYS A 226 -6.31 2.20 9.91
CA LYS A 226 -5.99 3.26 10.88
C LYS A 226 -4.82 4.14 10.44
N GLY A 227 -3.81 3.56 9.80
CA GLY A 227 -2.66 4.33 9.31
C GLY A 227 -3.07 5.23 8.15
N LEU A 228 -3.86 4.70 7.21
CA LEU A 228 -4.42 5.48 6.10
C LEU A 228 -5.30 6.63 6.60
N ASP A 229 -6.17 6.39 7.58
CA ASP A 229 -6.98 7.44 8.20
C ASP A 229 -6.11 8.51 8.88
N GLY A 230 -5.06 8.10 9.59
CA GLY A 230 -4.05 9.02 10.15
C GLY A 230 -3.36 9.87 9.09
N LEU A 231 -3.00 9.29 7.94
CA LEU A 231 -2.44 10.02 6.79
C LEU A 231 -3.44 11.06 6.26
N LYS A 232 -4.69 10.66 6.03
CA LYS A 232 -5.76 11.57 5.55
C LYS A 232 -5.95 12.75 6.50
N GLN A 233 -6.00 12.50 7.81
CA GLN A 233 -6.11 13.55 8.82
C GLN A 233 -4.93 14.52 8.79
N ALA A 234 -3.70 14.02 8.69
CA ALA A 234 -2.49 14.84 8.66
C ALA A 234 -2.33 15.64 7.35
N LEU A 235 -2.86 15.14 6.24
CA LEU A 235 -2.90 15.85 4.97
C LEU A 235 -3.92 17.01 4.97
N GLY A 236 -5.02 16.90 5.72
CA GLY A 236 -6.08 17.90 5.75
C GLY A 236 -6.64 18.17 4.34
N GLU A 237 -6.70 19.44 3.94
CA GLU A 237 -7.18 19.84 2.62
C GLU A 237 -6.40 19.22 1.45
N LYS A 238 -5.10 18.94 1.64
CA LYS A 238 -4.27 18.30 0.61
C LYS A 238 -4.69 16.87 0.28
N TRP A 239 -5.55 16.24 1.07
CA TRP A 239 -6.15 14.96 0.69
C TRP A 239 -6.88 15.05 -0.67
N GLN A 240 -7.52 16.19 -0.97
CA GLN A 240 -8.27 16.40 -2.21
C GLN A 240 -7.40 16.41 -3.47
N SER A 241 -6.08 16.60 -3.31
CA SER A 241 -5.10 16.56 -4.40
C SER A 241 -4.12 15.39 -4.26
N THR A 242 -4.36 14.45 -3.35
CA THR A 242 -3.49 13.30 -3.10
C THR A 242 -4.09 12.02 -3.67
N VAL A 243 -3.24 11.19 -4.27
CA VAL A 243 -3.47 9.78 -4.57
C VAL A 243 -2.61 8.95 -3.63
N VAL A 244 -3.16 7.83 -3.14
CA VAL A 244 -2.48 6.80 -2.36
C VAL A 244 -2.65 5.47 -3.09
N ILE A 245 -1.55 4.84 -3.47
CA ILE A 245 -1.58 3.47 -4.01
C ILE A 245 -1.03 2.55 -2.93
N ALA A 246 -1.66 1.39 -2.70
CA ALA A 246 -1.11 0.32 -1.86
C ALA A 246 -1.04 -0.97 -2.69
N ALA A 247 0.18 -1.50 -2.85
CA ALA A 247 0.47 -2.67 -3.69
C ALA A 247 1.38 -3.64 -2.95
N SER A 248 1.37 -4.92 -3.35
CA SER A 248 2.27 -5.95 -2.82
C SER A 248 2.76 -6.88 -3.93
N GLU A 249 3.93 -7.45 -3.69
CA GLU A 249 4.73 -8.31 -4.54
C GLU A 249 4.15 -9.71 -4.77
N PHE A 250 3.33 -10.19 -3.83
CA PHE A 250 2.78 -11.54 -3.84
C PHE A 250 1.25 -11.51 -3.75
N GLY A 251 0.61 -12.56 -4.24
CA GLY A 251 -0.82 -12.82 -4.02
C GLY A 251 -1.03 -14.04 -3.12
N ARG A 252 -2.29 -14.38 -2.88
CA ARG A 252 -2.65 -15.61 -2.15
C ARG A 252 -3.34 -16.60 -3.05
N THR A 253 -3.25 -17.88 -2.71
CA THR A 253 -4.15 -18.89 -3.26
C THR A 253 -5.59 -18.58 -2.85
N ALA A 254 -6.56 -18.81 -3.75
CA ALA A 254 -7.97 -18.74 -3.35
C ALA A 254 -8.35 -19.89 -2.41
N ALA A 255 -7.75 -21.07 -2.60
CA ALA A 255 -7.93 -22.20 -1.70
C ALA A 255 -7.18 -21.98 -0.38
N GLU A 256 -7.86 -22.28 0.71
CA GLU A 256 -7.28 -22.45 2.05
C GLU A 256 -6.32 -23.65 2.07
N ASN A 257 -5.22 -23.53 2.82
CA ASN A 257 -4.27 -24.62 3.05
C ASN A 257 -4.63 -25.44 4.32
N GLY A 258 -3.90 -26.52 4.58
CA GLY A 258 -4.16 -27.39 5.73
C GLY A 258 -3.99 -26.75 7.12
N THR A 259 -3.47 -25.51 7.19
CA THR A 259 -3.21 -24.78 8.44
C THR A 259 -4.15 -23.60 8.66
N LYS A 260 -5.31 -23.59 8.00
CA LYS A 260 -6.30 -22.51 8.10
C LYS A 260 -5.72 -21.15 7.69
N GLY A 261 -4.81 -21.17 6.72
CA GLY A 261 -4.25 -20.00 6.08
C GLY A 261 -4.29 -20.14 4.56
N THR A 262 -3.50 -19.32 3.86
CA THR A 262 -3.37 -19.42 2.39
C THR A 262 -1.92 -19.41 1.96
N ASP A 263 -1.61 -20.19 0.92
CA ASP A 263 -0.27 -20.26 0.35
C ASP A 263 -0.01 -19.08 -0.59
N HIS A 264 1.23 -18.97 -1.05
CA HIS A 264 1.57 -17.99 -2.08
C HIS A 264 0.84 -18.29 -3.37
N GLY A 265 0.24 -17.25 -3.94
CA GLY A 265 -0.43 -17.31 -5.22
C GLY A 265 -0.15 -16.05 -6.04
N THR A 266 -0.77 -15.96 -7.21
CA THR A 266 -0.63 -14.82 -8.11
C THR A 266 -1.80 -13.84 -8.02
N GLY A 267 -2.87 -14.18 -7.29
CA GLY A 267 -4.04 -13.32 -7.11
C GLY A 267 -3.81 -12.30 -6.00
N ASN A 268 -3.42 -11.08 -6.36
CA ASN A 268 -3.35 -9.94 -5.43
C ASN A 268 -4.48 -8.92 -5.68
N ALA A 269 -4.64 -7.98 -4.76
CA ALA A 269 -5.50 -6.81 -4.87
C ALA A 269 -4.68 -5.54 -4.61
N MET A 270 -4.64 -4.63 -5.57
CA MET A 270 -4.05 -3.31 -5.41
C MET A 270 -5.12 -2.30 -5.03
N PHE A 271 -4.81 -1.44 -4.07
CA PHE A 271 -5.71 -0.42 -3.56
C PHE A 271 -5.28 0.93 -4.14
N ILE A 272 -6.24 1.69 -4.66
CA ILE A 272 -6.02 3.06 -5.09
C ILE A 272 -7.02 3.94 -4.36
N MET A 273 -6.52 4.89 -3.59
CA MET A 273 -7.28 5.74 -2.69
C MET A 273 -6.87 7.20 -2.86
N GLY A 274 -7.65 8.14 -2.35
CA GLY A 274 -7.30 9.56 -2.38
C GLY A 274 -8.46 10.46 -2.78
N GLY A 275 -8.46 11.70 -2.31
CA GLY A 275 -9.45 12.71 -2.70
C GLY A 275 -9.28 13.22 -4.13
N ALA A 276 -8.11 12.99 -4.74
CA ALA A 276 -7.88 13.29 -6.15
C ALA A 276 -8.62 12.33 -7.11
N LEU A 277 -9.09 11.18 -6.61
CA LEU A 277 -9.89 10.24 -7.39
C LEU A 277 -11.28 10.84 -7.64
N LYS A 278 -11.69 10.87 -8.90
CA LYS A 278 -13.02 11.35 -9.32
C LYS A 278 -13.86 10.31 -10.05
N VAL A 279 -13.37 9.07 -10.12
CA VAL A 279 -14.04 7.97 -10.82
C VAL A 279 -14.05 6.77 -9.90
N GLN A 280 -15.22 6.16 -9.76
CA GLN A 280 -15.33 4.84 -9.15
C GLN A 280 -14.70 3.85 -10.14
N MET A 281 -13.50 3.36 -9.83
CA MET A 281 -12.97 2.21 -10.56
C MET A 281 -13.85 1.02 -10.25
N SER A 282 -14.64 0.59 -11.23
CA SER A 282 -15.28 -0.72 -11.20
C SER A 282 -14.21 -1.79 -11.33
N LEU A 283 -14.33 -2.83 -10.52
CA LEU A 283 -13.58 -4.05 -10.68
C LEU A 283 -13.95 -4.60 -12.08
N PRO A 284 -13.00 -4.99 -12.96
CA PRO A 284 -13.36 -5.47 -14.28
C PRO A 284 -14.38 -6.62 -14.20
N THR A 285 -15.61 -6.33 -14.62
CA THR A 285 -16.72 -7.27 -14.69
C THR A 285 -16.66 -8.02 -16.00
N GLY A 286 -16.13 -9.23 -15.96
CA GLY A 286 -16.29 -10.18 -17.05
C GLY A 286 -15.01 -10.93 -17.39
N LEU A 287 -14.94 -12.17 -16.94
CA LEU A 287 -14.06 -13.19 -17.54
C LEU A 287 -14.70 -13.84 -18.77
N ASP A 288 -15.98 -13.58 -19.07
CA ASP A 288 -16.68 -14.15 -20.23
C ASP A 288 -16.20 -13.58 -21.58
N SER A 289 -15.47 -12.46 -21.56
CA SER A 289 -14.77 -11.89 -22.72
C SER A 289 -13.32 -12.35 -22.84
N LEU A 290 -12.82 -13.22 -21.93
CA LEU A 290 -11.46 -13.74 -21.95
C LEU A 290 -11.48 -15.25 -22.22
N LYS A 291 -11.64 -15.63 -23.50
CA LYS A 291 -11.42 -17.03 -23.89
C LYS A 291 -9.94 -17.38 -23.73
N VAL A 292 -9.65 -18.61 -23.31
CA VAL A 292 -8.30 -19.13 -23.08
C VAL A 292 -7.38 -19.01 -24.32
N ASN A 293 -7.95 -18.93 -25.52
CA ASN A 293 -7.19 -18.68 -26.75
C ASN A 293 -6.95 -17.20 -27.07
N ASP A 294 -7.69 -16.27 -26.45
CA ASP A 294 -7.45 -14.82 -26.50
C ASP A 294 -6.37 -14.37 -25.49
N MET A 295 -5.93 -15.29 -24.62
CA MET A 295 -4.71 -15.13 -23.80
C MET A 295 -3.41 -15.28 -24.63
N LYS A 296 -3.49 -15.57 -25.93
CA LYS A 296 -2.42 -15.23 -26.88
C LYS A 296 -2.56 -13.76 -27.29
N GLY A 297 -2.29 -12.85 -26.35
CA GLY A 297 -2.26 -11.41 -26.64
C GLY A 297 -2.78 -10.51 -25.54
N VAL A 298 -3.65 -11.00 -24.63
CA VAL A 298 -4.12 -10.24 -23.46
C VAL A 298 -4.03 -11.06 -22.17
N THR A 299 -2.94 -11.81 -22.03
CA THR A 299 -2.27 -11.87 -20.73
C THR A 299 -1.73 -10.47 -20.43
N CYS A 300 -1.86 -9.95 -19.21
CA CYS A 300 -0.83 -9.06 -18.67
C CYS A 300 0.47 -9.88 -18.51
N SER A 301 1.06 -10.25 -19.64
CA SER A 301 2.35 -10.89 -19.83
C SER A 301 3.40 -9.78 -19.94
N PRO A 302 4.63 -10.03 -19.45
CA PRO A 302 5.42 -9.04 -18.76
C PRO A 302 6.19 -8.19 -19.76
N ARG A 303 5.66 -7.00 -20.03
CA ARG A 303 6.46 -5.85 -20.49
C ARG A 303 6.10 -4.67 -19.58
N PRO A 304 7.09 -3.85 -19.22
CA PRO A 304 7.18 -3.24 -17.89
C PRO A 304 6.00 -2.30 -17.67
N ILE A 305 5.15 -2.67 -16.73
CA ILE A 305 4.05 -1.83 -16.22
C ILE A 305 4.59 -0.56 -15.52
N CYS A 306 5.92 -0.36 -15.43
CA CYS A 306 6.57 0.73 -14.68
C CYS A 306 7.31 1.79 -15.52
N ALA A 307 6.77 2.19 -16.68
CA ALA A 307 7.15 3.48 -17.30
C ALA A 307 6.00 4.11 -18.10
N GLN A 308 5.12 3.30 -18.69
CA GLN A 308 3.95 3.81 -19.42
C GLN A 308 2.71 4.01 -18.53
N CYS A 309 2.62 3.37 -17.35
CA CYS A 309 1.48 3.60 -16.45
C CYS A 309 1.52 4.97 -15.74
N SER A 310 2.70 5.58 -15.57
CA SER A 310 2.85 6.88 -14.91
C SER A 310 2.35 8.08 -15.72
N LYS A 311 1.97 7.89 -17.00
CA LYS A 311 1.18 8.87 -17.76
C LYS A 311 -0.07 8.27 -18.39
N ARG A 312 -0.01 7.03 -18.91
CA ARG A 312 -1.06 6.46 -19.75
C ARG A 312 -2.04 5.54 -19.00
N CYS A 313 -1.62 4.87 -17.92
CA CYS A 313 -2.58 4.23 -17.00
C CYS A 313 -3.27 5.27 -16.11
N LEU A 314 -2.53 6.29 -15.63
CA LEU A 314 -3.12 7.48 -14.99
C LEU A 314 -4.07 8.25 -15.93
N ALA A 315 -3.78 8.36 -17.21
CA ALA A 315 -4.67 9.04 -18.16
C ALA A 315 -5.87 8.19 -18.61
N ASN A 316 -5.68 6.93 -19.02
CA ASN A 316 -6.72 6.13 -19.67
C ASN A 316 -7.57 5.29 -18.71
N ILE A 317 -7.01 4.83 -17.57
CA ILE A 317 -7.78 4.06 -16.57
C ILE A 317 -8.42 5.00 -15.55
N TRP A 318 -7.81 6.16 -15.27
CA TRP A 318 -8.18 7.02 -14.13
C TRP A 318 -8.77 8.39 -14.50
N GLY A 319 -8.95 8.70 -15.79
CA GLY A 319 -9.64 9.93 -16.23
C GLY A 319 -8.94 11.23 -15.80
N LEU A 320 -7.63 11.18 -15.54
CA LEU A 320 -6.84 12.28 -14.98
C LEU A 320 -6.26 13.23 -16.05
N MET A 321 -6.89 13.35 -17.23
CA MET A 321 -6.46 14.33 -18.21
C MET A 321 -6.96 15.74 -17.85
N ASN A 322 -6.03 16.70 -17.89
CA ASN A 322 -6.22 18.17 -17.84
C ASN A 322 -6.17 18.91 -16.49
N LYS A 323 -5.53 18.39 -15.42
CA LYS A 323 -5.24 19.21 -14.22
C LYS A 323 -3.79 19.06 -13.72
N PRO A 324 -3.18 20.15 -13.19
CA PRO A 324 -1.87 20.09 -12.54
C PRO A 324 -2.05 19.38 -11.19
N TYR A 325 -1.86 18.06 -11.15
CA TYR A 325 -1.81 17.32 -9.88
C TYR A 325 -0.47 17.63 -9.21
N SER A 326 -0.52 18.22 -8.02
CA SER A 326 0.66 18.75 -7.36
C SER A 326 1.36 17.75 -6.43
N LYS A 327 0.68 16.69 -5.93
CA LYS A 327 1.24 15.73 -4.95
C LYS A 327 0.67 14.30 -5.07
N CYS A 328 1.50 13.26 -4.99
CA CYS A 328 1.14 11.84 -5.07
C CYS A 328 1.86 11.04 -3.97
N SER A 329 1.14 10.35 -3.08
CA SER A 329 1.75 9.49 -2.07
C SER A 329 1.70 8.03 -2.53
N LEU A 330 2.81 7.30 -2.47
CA LEU A 330 2.82 5.88 -2.85
C LEU A 330 3.10 5.05 -1.60
N MET A 331 2.16 4.20 -1.22
CA MET A 331 2.37 3.25 -0.15
C MET A 331 2.72 1.88 -0.72
N HIS A 332 3.80 1.28 -0.23
CA HIS A 332 4.15 -0.08 -0.56
C HIS A 332 3.77 -1.00 0.61
N LEU A 333 3.08 -2.10 0.33
CA LEU A 333 2.79 -3.13 1.32
C LEU A 333 3.82 -4.24 1.09
N ASN A 334 4.74 -4.38 2.02
CA ASN A 334 5.87 -5.28 1.90
C ASN A 334 5.76 -6.39 2.95
N GLN A 335 6.21 -7.61 2.65
CA GLN A 335 6.52 -8.59 3.68
C GLN A 335 7.96 -8.41 4.21
N ARG A 336 8.18 -7.49 5.16
CA ARG A 336 9.28 -7.71 6.11
C ARG A 336 8.79 -8.60 7.25
N THR A 337 9.41 -9.78 7.36
CA THR A 337 9.34 -10.68 8.52
C THR A 337 10.07 -10.09 9.71
#